data_AF-A0A1J1H482-F1
#
_entry.id   AF-A0A1J1H482-F1
#
_cell.length_a   1.000
_cell.length_b   1.000
_cell.length_c   1.000
_cell.angle_alpha   90.00
_cell.angle_beta   90.00
_cell.angle_gamma   90.00
#
_symmetry.space_group_name_H-M   'P 1'
#
loop_
_entity.id
_entity.type
_entity.pdbx_description
1 polymer ?
#
loop_
_entity_poly.entity_id
_entity_poly.type
_entity_poly.pdbx_seq_one_letter_code
_entity_poly.pdbx_strand_id
1 'polypeptide(L)'
;MAKRKNIRPIKKDQRSLKINNTKENKQNDISDDLIIGNIPNLNENIKKKNLPKIVQIKKNFKKLEKEKKLLSNLDTEQKEKAEHLLKVKKAILKSKGEKVYNEKSLKKRKKNIFKRKEKSRKKWENKTKKL
;
A
#
# COMPACT_ATOMS: atom_id res chain seq x y z
N MET A 1 25.06 42.57 7.52
CA MET A 1 25.31 42.09 6.15
C MET A 1 24.69 40.71 5.95
N ALA A 2 23.61 40.62 5.17
CA ALA A 2 22.89 39.38 4.90
C ALA A 2 23.59 38.55 3.81
N LYS A 3 23.93 37.28 4.11
CA LYS A 3 24.49 36.34 3.11
C LYS A 3 23.35 35.70 2.31
N ARG A 4 23.31 36.00 1.01
CA ARG A 4 22.33 35.52 0.03
C ARG A 4 22.44 34.00 -0.19
N LYS A 5 21.28 33.34 -0.28
CA LYS A 5 21.10 31.92 -0.61
C LYS A 5 21.35 31.69 -2.10
N ASN A 6 22.31 30.83 -2.45
CA ASN A 6 22.51 30.38 -3.83
C ASN A 6 21.61 29.16 -4.11
N ILE A 7 20.50 29.39 -4.82
CA ILE A 7 19.61 28.36 -5.37
C ILE A 7 20.19 27.94 -6.72
N ARG A 8 20.62 26.68 -6.86
CA ARG A 8 21.06 26.13 -8.16
C ARG A 8 19.83 25.69 -8.97
N PRO A 9 19.72 26.06 -10.26
CA PRO A 9 18.62 25.60 -11.11
C PRO A 9 18.84 24.12 -11.51
N ILE A 10 17.89 23.26 -11.16
CA ILE A 10 17.82 21.88 -11.68
C ILE A 10 17.24 21.97 -13.09
N LYS A 11 18.06 21.66 -14.09
CA LYS A 11 17.69 21.58 -15.50
C LYS A 11 16.54 20.57 -15.67
N LYS A 12 15.43 21.02 -16.27
CA LYS A 12 14.33 20.16 -16.71
C LYS A 12 14.77 19.45 -17.99
N ASP A 13 15.16 18.18 -17.88
CA ASP A 13 15.31 17.32 -19.06
C ASP A 13 13.92 17.01 -19.63
N GLN A 14 13.50 17.79 -20.63
CA GLN A 14 12.39 17.44 -21.51
C GLN A 14 12.89 16.37 -22.49
N ARG A 15 12.66 15.10 -22.18
CA ARG A 15 12.76 14.02 -23.17
C ARG A 15 11.48 14.05 -24.00
N SER A 16 11.52 14.73 -25.14
CA SER A 16 10.49 14.64 -26.17
C SER A 16 10.48 13.22 -26.75
N LEU A 17 9.33 12.55 -26.65
CA LEU A 17 9.07 11.29 -27.35
C LEU A 17 8.91 11.61 -28.84
N LYS A 18 9.91 11.24 -29.65
CA LYS A 18 9.77 11.24 -31.11
C LYS A 18 8.78 10.15 -31.50
N ILE A 19 7.58 10.56 -31.91
CA ILE A 19 6.58 9.70 -32.53
C ILE A 19 6.96 9.59 -34.01
N ASN A 20 7.44 8.42 -34.42
CA ASN A 20 7.69 8.15 -35.84
C ASN A 20 6.33 7.89 -36.51
N ASN A 21 5.84 8.86 -37.26
CA ASN A 21 4.68 8.70 -38.14
C ASN A 21 5.08 7.86 -39.35
N THR A 22 4.79 6.56 -39.32
CA THR A 22 4.65 5.75 -40.54
C THR A 22 3.16 5.57 -40.80
N LYS A 23 2.67 6.33 -41.79
CA LYS A 23 1.35 6.14 -42.38
C LYS A 23 1.40 4.87 -43.22
N GLU A 24 0.71 3.82 -42.79
CA GLU A 24 0.17 2.84 -43.72
C GLU A 24 -1.30 2.59 -43.39
N ASN A 25 -2.08 2.71 -44.45
CA ASN A 25 -3.52 2.74 -44.50
C ASN A 25 -4.01 1.28 -44.61
N LYS A 26 -4.65 0.74 -43.58
CA LYS A 26 -5.52 -0.45 -43.69
C LYS A 26 -6.78 -0.20 -42.87
N GLN A 27 -7.84 0.17 -43.58
CA GLN A 27 -9.21 0.01 -43.13
C GLN A 27 -9.43 -1.45 -42.74
N ASN A 28 -9.80 -1.69 -41.48
CA ASN A 28 -10.42 -2.92 -41.06
C ASN A 28 -11.64 -2.53 -40.23
N ASP A 29 -12.81 -2.55 -40.89
CA ASP A 29 -14.09 -2.68 -40.22
C ASP A 29 -14.14 -4.08 -39.59
N ILE A 30 -13.80 -4.18 -38.31
CA ILE A 30 -14.09 -5.35 -37.47
C ILE A 30 -14.67 -4.82 -36.16
N SER A 31 -16.00 -4.78 -36.16
CA SER A 31 -16.86 -4.86 -35.00
C SER A 31 -16.51 -6.08 -34.14
N ASP A 32 -16.59 -5.90 -32.81
CA ASP A 32 -16.61 -6.94 -31.78
C ASP A 32 -15.42 -7.90 -31.74
N ASP A 33 -14.33 -7.43 -31.13
CA ASP A 33 -13.74 -8.19 -30.02
C ASP A 33 -13.01 -7.21 -29.11
N LEU A 34 -13.59 -6.92 -27.94
CA LEU A 34 -12.82 -6.45 -26.79
C LEU A 34 -11.92 -7.60 -26.33
N ILE A 35 -10.86 -7.87 -27.10
CA ILE A 35 -9.75 -8.69 -26.64
C ILE A 35 -9.10 -7.88 -25.52
N ILE A 36 -9.54 -8.13 -24.28
CA ILE A 36 -8.80 -7.77 -23.05
C ILE A 36 -7.60 -8.73 -22.97
N GLY A 37 -6.77 -8.73 -24.01
CA GLY A 37 -5.56 -9.50 -24.11
C GLY A 37 -4.48 -8.75 -23.36
N ASN A 38 -4.02 -9.33 -22.26
CA ASN A 38 -2.87 -8.87 -21.49
C ASN A 38 -2.83 -7.36 -21.26
N ILE A 39 -3.84 -6.77 -20.61
CA ILE A 39 -3.59 -5.50 -19.91
C ILE A 39 -2.53 -5.84 -18.86
N PRO A 40 -1.27 -5.40 -18.99
CA PRO A 40 -0.30 -5.61 -17.94
C PRO A 40 -0.88 -4.91 -16.72
N ASN A 41 -1.07 -5.68 -15.65
CA ASN A 41 -1.54 -5.14 -14.39
C ASN A 41 -0.51 -4.10 -13.96
N LEU A 42 -0.79 -2.82 -14.21
CA LEU A 42 0.14 -1.70 -13.97
C LEU A 42 0.62 -1.64 -12.51
N ASN A 43 -0.05 -2.37 -11.61
CA ASN A 43 0.31 -2.52 -10.20
C ASN A 43 1.25 -3.70 -9.88
N GLU A 44 1.50 -4.65 -10.79
CA GLU A 44 2.37 -5.81 -10.52
C GLU A 44 3.84 -5.41 -10.33
N ASN A 45 4.29 -4.38 -11.05
CA ASN A 45 5.68 -3.94 -11.03
C ASN A 45 5.97 -2.75 -10.08
N ILE A 46 4.99 -2.30 -9.30
CA ILE A 46 5.23 -1.25 -8.32
C ILE A 46 5.97 -1.85 -7.12
N LYS A 47 7.29 -1.65 -7.06
CA LYS A 47 8.10 -2.01 -5.89
C LYS A 47 7.45 -1.43 -4.62
N LYS A 48 6.92 -2.31 -3.77
CA LYS A 48 6.31 -1.94 -2.49
C LYS A 48 7.36 -1.21 -1.65
N LYS A 49 7.16 0.09 -1.40
CA LYS A 49 8.04 0.87 -0.51
C LYS A 49 8.08 0.22 0.88
N ASN A 50 9.27 -0.09 1.38
CA ASN A 50 9.48 -0.70 2.70
C ASN A 50 9.19 0.30 3.83
N LEU A 51 7.93 0.40 4.24
CA LEU A 51 7.51 1.27 5.34
C LEU A 51 8.01 0.74 6.70
N PRO A 52 8.29 1.61 7.70
CA PRO A 52 8.58 1.14 9.06
C PRO A 52 7.44 0.30 9.65
N LYS A 53 7.78 -0.75 10.42
CA LYS A 53 6.81 -1.70 11.00
C LYS A 53 5.67 -1.04 11.78
N ILE A 54 5.95 0.07 12.48
CA ILE A 54 4.92 0.84 13.21
C ILE A 54 3.93 1.49 12.26
N VAL A 55 4.41 2.08 11.17
CA VAL A 55 3.56 2.72 10.15
C VAL A 55 2.69 1.67 9.46
N GLN A 56 3.26 0.51 9.13
CA GLN A 56 2.49 -0.61 8.57
C GLN A 56 1.35 -1.05 9.52
N ILE A 57 1.62 -1.18 10.82
CA ILE A 57 0.60 -1.55 11.81
C ILE A 57 -0.48 -0.49 11.94
N LYS A 58 -0.12 0.80 11.97
CA LYS A 58 -1.09 1.90 11.99
C LYS A 58 -2.01 1.86 10.77
N LYS A 59 -1.46 1.63 9.57
CA LYS A 59 -2.25 1.47 8.34
C LYS A 59 -3.23 0.30 8.44
N ASN A 60 -2.79 -0.84 8.97
CA ASN A 60 -3.66 -2.01 9.14
C ASN A 60 -4.81 -1.77 10.13
N PHE A 61 -4.54 -1.09 11.26
CA PHE A 61 -5.60 -0.69 12.18
C PHE A 61 -6.62 0.25 11.53
N LYS A 62 -6.15 1.28 10.82
CA LYS A 62 -7.04 2.22 10.09
C LYS A 62 -7.88 1.50 9.04
N LYS A 63 -7.33 0.47 8.37
CA LYS A 63 -8.08 -0.35 7.42
C LYS A 63 -9.20 -1.14 8.11
N LEU A 64 -8.90 -1.80 9.22
CA LEU A 64 -9.91 -2.54 10.00
C LEU A 64 -11.00 -1.63 10.58
N GLU A 65 -10.63 -0.45 11.07
CA GLU A 65 -11.61 0.54 11.56
C GLU A 65 -12.55 1.00 10.46
N LYS A 66 -12.02 1.27 9.26
CA LYS A 66 -12.84 1.60 8.10
C LYS A 66 -13.75 0.44 7.69
N GLU A 67 -13.24 -0.79 7.65
CA GLU A 67 -14.03 -1.99 7.35
C GLU A 67 -15.21 -2.13 8.32
N LYS A 68 -14.98 -1.96 9.63
CA LYS A 68 -16.05 -2.03 10.65
C LYS A 68 -17.08 -0.92 10.51
N LYS A 69 -16.64 0.32 10.25
CA LYS A 69 -17.54 1.47 10.07
C LYS A 69 -18.42 1.31 8.83
N LEU A 70 -17.89 0.74 7.75
CA LEU A 70 -18.67 0.47 6.55
C LEU A 70 -19.72 -0.61 6.82
N LEU A 71 -19.35 -1.69 7.51
CA LEU A 71 -20.28 -2.77 7.87
C LEU A 71 -21.35 -2.35 8.87
N SER A 72 -21.08 -1.39 9.75
CA SER A 72 -22.07 -0.90 10.73
C SER A 72 -23.16 -0.03 10.12
N ASN A 73 -22.91 0.56 8.94
CA ASN A 73 -23.84 1.48 8.28
C ASN A 73 -24.77 0.78 7.29
N LEU A 74 -24.60 -0.53 7.07
CA LEU A 74 -25.41 -1.32 6.15
C LEU A 74 -26.60 -1.95 6.87
N ASP A 75 -27.67 -2.16 6.12
CA ASP A 75 -28.83 -2.90 6.58
C ASP A 75 -28.49 -4.40 6.76
N THR A 76 -29.30 -5.12 7.53
CA THR A 76 -29.02 -6.49 8.01
C THR A 76 -28.72 -7.48 6.87
N GLU A 77 -29.55 -7.53 5.83
CA GLU A 77 -29.36 -8.42 4.69
C GLU A 77 -28.10 -8.05 3.88
N GLN A 78 -27.88 -6.76 3.66
CA GLN A 78 -26.70 -6.27 2.94
C GLN A 78 -25.41 -6.52 3.73
N LYS A 79 -25.48 -6.41 5.06
CA LYS A 79 -24.38 -6.66 5.97
C LYS A 79 -23.93 -8.11 5.92
N GLU A 80 -24.85 -9.07 5.92
CA GLU A 80 -24.51 -10.49 5.81
C GLU A 80 -23.79 -10.79 4.48
N LYS A 81 -24.34 -10.29 3.36
CA LYS A 81 -23.71 -10.40 2.03
C LYS A 81 -22.30 -9.79 2.02
N ALA A 82 -22.14 -8.60 2.61
CA ALA A 82 -20.85 -7.91 2.68
C ALA A 82 -19.84 -8.65 3.58
N GLU A 83 -20.28 -9.19 4.72
CA GLU A 83 -19.43 -9.98 5.63
C GLU A 83 -18.95 -11.27 4.96
N HIS A 84 -19.84 -11.98 4.25
CA HIS A 84 -19.49 -13.17 3.49
C HIS A 84 -18.44 -12.85 2.42
N LEU A 85 -18.67 -11.82 1.62
CA LEU A 85 -17.74 -11.40 0.58
C LEU A 85 -16.37 -10.96 1.16
N LEU A 86 -16.38 -10.30 2.31
CA LEU A 86 -15.14 -9.94 3.03
C LEU A 86 -14.38 -11.19 3.52
N LYS A 87 -15.10 -12.22 3.99
CA LYS A 87 -14.51 -13.50 4.41
C LYS A 87 -13.87 -14.22 3.22
N VAL A 88 -14.55 -14.29 2.08
CA VAL A 88 -14.02 -14.86 0.82
C VAL A 88 -12.78 -14.10 0.37
N LYS A 89 -12.82 -12.77 0.28
CA LYS A 89 -11.64 -11.96 -0.07
C LYS A 89 -10.46 -12.21 0.87
N LYS A 90 -10.71 -12.29 2.18
CA LYS A 90 -9.67 -12.61 3.17
C LYS A 90 -9.09 -14.02 2.98
N ALA A 91 -9.90 -15.00 2.59
CA ALA A 91 -9.43 -16.36 2.29
C ALA A 91 -8.55 -16.40 1.03
N ILE A 92 -8.95 -15.72 -0.03
CA ILE A 92 -8.16 -15.59 -1.26
C ILE A 92 -6.79 -14.97 -0.98
N LEU A 93 -6.74 -13.88 -0.19
CA LEU A 93 -5.47 -13.25 0.18
C LEU A 93 -4.57 -14.19 0.98
N LYS A 94 -5.14 -14.97 1.91
CA LYS A 94 -4.38 -15.99 2.66
C LYS A 94 -3.84 -17.09 1.74
N SER A 95 -4.65 -17.55 0.78
CA SER A 95 -4.23 -18.55 -0.22
C SER A 95 -3.06 -18.05 -1.07
N LYS A 96 -3.05 -16.76 -1.42
CA LYS A 96 -1.92 -16.09 -2.10
C LYS A 96 -0.68 -15.88 -1.21
N GLY A 97 -0.69 -16.32 0.04
CA GLY A 97 0.40 -16.13 1.01
C GLY A 97 0.46 -14.75 1.66
N GLU A 98 -0.56 -13.89 1.45
CA GLU A 98 -0.60 -12.59 2.10
C GLU A 98 -1.02 -12.67 3.58
N LYS A 99 -0.35 -11.87 4.42
CA LYS A 99 -0.68 -11.80 5.85
C LYS A 99 -1.94 -10.98 6.08
N VAL A 100 -3.06 -11.66 6.33
CA VAL A 100 -4.32 -11.05 6.78
C VAL A 100 -4.32 -10.96 8.31
N TYR A 101 -4.44 -9.75 8.86
CA TYR A 101 -4.44 -9.54 10.30
C TYR A 101 -5.84 -9.31 10.86
N ASN A 102 -6.13 -9.95 11.99
CA ASN A 102 -7.28 -9.60 12.83
C ASN A 102 -6.87 -8.59 13.92
N GLU A 103 -7.86 -7.98 14.59
CA GLU A 103 -7.61 -6.96 15.60
C GLU A 103 -6.75 -7.48 16.77
N LYS A 104 -7.05 -8.67 17.28
CA LYS A 104 -6.29 -9.32 18.38
C LYS A 104 -4.81 -9.49 18.01
N SER A 105 -4.51 -9.97 16.79
CA SER A 105 -3.14 -10.15 16.31
C SER A 105 -2.39 -8.83 16.12
N LEU A 106 -3.06 -7.78 15.59
CA LEU A 106 -2.46 -6.46 15.47
C LEU A 106 -2.15 -5.85 16.85
N LYS A 107 -3.05 -5.99 17.81
CA LYS A 107 -2.84 -5.53 19.20
C LYS A 107 -1.62 -6.23 19.82
N LYS A 108 -1.52 -7.56 19.70
CA LYS A 108 -0.36 -8.34 20.15
C LYS A 108 0.93 -7.87 19.48
N ARG A 109 0.91 -7.66 18.16
CA ARG A 109 2.07 -7.18 17.39
C ARG A 109 2.52 -5.78 17.83
N LYS A 110 1.58 -4.86 18.06
CA LYS A 110 1.85 -3.50 18.58
C LYS A 110 2.54 -3.57 19.95
N LYS A 111 1.99 -4.38 20.88
CA LYS A 111 2.57 -4.60 22.22
C LYS A 111 4.00 -5.15 22.14
N ASN A 112 4.25 -6.13 21.29
CA ASN A 112 5.58 -6.73 21.13
C ASN A 112 6.62 -5.74 20.61
N ILE A 113 6.25 -4.88 19.66
CA ILE A 113 7.14 -3.82 19.18
C ILE A 113 7.47 -2.83 20.28
N PHE A 114 6.47 -2.42 21.06
CA PHE A 114 6.69 -1.49 22.17
C PHE A 114 7.63 -2.10 23.22
N LYS A 115 7.38 -3.35 23.63
CA LYS A 115 8.26 -4.10 24.55
C LYS A 115 9.71 -4.18 24.05
N ARG A 116 9.91 -4.49 22.76
CA ARG A 116 11.25 -4.53 22.16
C ARG A 116 11.95 -3.17 22.20
N LYS A 117 11.23 -2.10 21.88
CA LYS A 117 11.76 -0.73 21.93
C LYS A 117 12.08 -0.28 23.35
N GLU A 118 11.26 -0.66 24.32
CA GLU A 118 11.48 -0.37 25.73
C GLU A 118 12.73 -1.09 26.26
N LYS A 119 12.88 -2.39 26.00
CA LYS A 119 14.09 -3.15 26.35
C LYS A 119 15.35 -2.51 25.76
N SER A 120 15.27 -2.08 24.49
CA SER A 120 16.37 -1.38 23.83
C SER A 120 16.71 -0.07 24.55
N ARG A 121 15.71 0.75 24.90
CA ARG A 121 15.92 2.02 25.62
C ARG A 121 16.59 1.81 26.97
N LYS A 122 16.08 0.89 27.80
CA LYS A 122 16.69 0.56 29.10
C LYS A 122 18.14 0.09 28.97
N LYS A 123 18.45 -0.73 27.95
CA LYS A 123 19.83 -1.17 27.68
C LYS A 123 20.76 0.01 27.34
N TRP A 124 20.28 0.95 26.55
CA TRP A 124 21.03 2.16 26.20
C TRP A 124 21.22 3.08 27.41
N GLU A 125 20.17 3.33 28.18
CA GLU A 125 20.24 4.13 29.41
C GLU A 125 21.23 3.54 30.43
N ASN A 126 21.24 2.22 30.60
CA ASN A 126 22.21 1.56 31.49
C ASN A 126 23.65 1.64 30.95
N LYS A 127 23.83 1.67 29.63
CA LYS A 127 25.16 1.84 29.02
C LYS A 127 25.67 3.28 29.22
N THR A 128 24.81 4.27 29.06
CA THR A 128 25.16 5.68 29.24
C THR A 128 25.39 6.06 30.70
N LYS A 129 24.75 5.38 31.66
CA LYS A 129 24.97 5.62 33.11
C LYS A 129 26.25 4.99 33.67
N LYS A 130 26.87 4.06 32.93
CA LYS A 130 28.13 3.41 33.32
C LYS A 130 29.37 4.09 32.73
N LEU A 131 29.17 5.11 31.89
CA LEU A 131 30.19 6.03 31.40
C LEU A 131 30.17 7.26 32.30
#